data_AF-A0AAD7YRP9-F1
#
_entry.id   AF-A0AAD7YRP9-F1
#
_cell.length_a   1.000
_cell.length_b   1.000
_cell.length_c   1.000
_cell.angle_alpha   90.00
_cell.angle_beta   90.00
_cell.angle_gamma   90.00
#
_symmetry.space_group_name_H-M   'P 1'
#
loop_
_entity.id
_entity.type
_entity.pdbx_description
1 polymer ?
#
loop_
_entity_poly.entity_id
_entity_poly.type
_entity_poly.pdbx_seq_one_letter_code
_entity_poly.pdbx_strand_id
1 'polypeptide(L)'
;MFYPSKALLLRLILACTIIVVLGHTHSHSHDHSHGNEPPAFKYSKSANEQHKNQEAITEPDYDLYVRALTSTLFISIAPFFILFFIPIDGTVEKQPLLKILLSFASGGLLGDAFLHLIPHALMSSGGGEGHSHSHSHDSEQHEPHDITVGLGVLGGIITFLVVEKTVRLFDGGHGHSHGAEKKKNDDKQKKKIKEKKEDIKIAGYLNLAADFTHNFTDGLAIGASYIAGSNIGLITTITIFLHEIPHEIGDFAILVQSGCSRRKAMMLQLLTAFGAISGTVISIYLRGSGEGLVSSLILPFTAGGFIYIATVSVIPELLESSTKFSQSVKEIVALLAGVYMMVLIAQYE
;
A
#
# COMPACT_ATOMS: atom_id res chain seq x y z
N MET A 1 -29.27 1.59 20.54
CA MET A 1 -29.63 2.79 19.76
C MET A 1 -28.61 3.87 20.09
N PHE A 2 -27.49 3.91 19.35
CA PHE A 2 -26.53 5.00 19.36
C PHE A 2 -25.94 5.04 17.95
N TYR A 3 -26.63 5.72 17.04
CA TYR A 3 -26.07 6.05 15.74
C TYR A 3 -25.09 7.21 15.95
N PRO A 4 -23.81 7.09 15.57
CA PRO A 4 -22.97 8.26 15.51
C PRO A 4 -23.53 9.18 14.42
N SER A 5 -23.79 10.43 14.79
CA SER A 5 -24.29 11.44 13.85
C SER A 5 -23.29 11.64 12.70
N LYS A 6 -23.76 12.09 11.54
CA LYS A 6 -22.92 12.48 10.38
C LYS A 6 -21.77 13.42 10.75
N ALA A 7 -21.88 14.11 11.90
CA ALA A 7 -20.83 14.95 12.46
C ALA A 7 -19.63 14.15 13.00
N LEU A 8 -19.77 12.88 13.42
CA LEU A 8 -18.66 12.06 13.92
C LEU A 8 -17.70 11.68 12.78
N LEU A 9 -18.23 11.31 11.62
CA LEU A 9 -17.41 10.99 10.44
C LEU A 9 -16.67 12.24 9.93
N LEU A 10 -17.37 13.38 9.86
CA LEU A 10 -16.74 14.65 9.49
C LEU A 10 -15.68 15.07 10.52
N ARG A 11 -15.91 14.83 11.82
CA ARG A 11 -14.93 15.07 12.88
C ARG A 11 -13.73 14.13 12.82
N LEU A 12 -13.90 12.88 12.38
CA LEU A 12 -12.79 11.94 12.17
C LEU A 12 -11.93 12.38 10.99
N ILE A 13 -12.55 12.76 9.87
CA ILE A 13 -11.84 13.32 8.70
C ILE A 13 -11.09 14.60 9.09
N LEU A 14 -11.74 15.50 9.84
CA LEU A 14 -11.15 16.75 10.33
C LEU A 14 -10.05 16.51 11.38
N ALA A 15 -10.21 15.52 12.26
CA ALA A 15 -9.21 15.16 13.26
C ALA A 15 -7.96 14.57 12.60
N CYS A 16 -8.11 13.72 11.59
CA CYS A 16 -6.98 13.24 10.79
C CYS A 16 -6.25 14.39 10.08
N THR A 17 -6.97 15.41 9.58
CA THR A 17 -6.33 16.59 8.98
C THR A 17 -5.64 17.49 10.02
N ILE A 18 -6.19 17.63 11.22
CA ILE A 18 -5.64 18.48 12.29
C ILE A 18 -4.39 17.86 12.95
N ILE A 19 -4.37 16.54 13.14
CA ILE A 19 -3.21 15.83 13.70
C ILE A 19 -1.98 15.97 12.79
N VAL A 20 -2.18 15.99 11.46
CA VAL A 20 -1.12 16.23 10.47
C VAL A 20 -0.60 17.67 10.53
N VAL A 21 -1.45 18.65 10.86
CA VAL A 21 -1.07 20.08 10.89
C VAL A 21 -0.40 20.52 12.20
N LEU A 22 -0.69 19.87 13.34
CA LEU A 22 -0.20 20.30 14.67
C LEU A 22 1.05 19.57 15.19
N GLY A 23 1.60 18.59 14.44
CA GLY A 23 2.73 17.77 14.87
C GLY A 23 4.13 18.41 14.81
N HIS A 24 4.26 19.72 14.53
CA HIS A 24 5.56 20.35 14.27
C HIS A 24 5.85 21.58 15.14
N THR A 25 6.55 21.38 16.27
CA THR A 25 7.51 22.37 16.81
C THR A 25 8.56 21.67 17.69
N HIS A 26 9.72 21.30 17.13
CA HIS A 26 10.96 21.17 17.90
C HIS A 26 12.18 21.53 17.05
N SER A 27 12.83 22.63 17.40
CA SER A 27 14.12 23.08 16.86
C SER A 27 15.27 22.52 17.69
N HIS A 28 16.25 21.87 17.06
CA HIS A 28 17.51 21.51 17.71
C HIS A 28 18.68 22.28 17.10
N SER A 29 19.42 22.97 17.97
CA SER A 29 20.69 23.64 17.70
C SER A 29 21.85 22.66 17.83
N HIS A 30 22.74 22.62 16.84
CA HIS A 30 23.99 21.85 16.91
C HIS A 30 25.14 22.71 17.43
N ASP A 31 25.91 22.15 18.37
CA ASP A 31 27.18 22.69 18.88
C ASP A 31 28.31 21.77 18.41
N HIS A 32 29.37 22.32 17.81
CA HIS A 32 30.49 21.55 17.26
C HIS A 32 31.75 21.73 18.13
N SER A 33 32.23 20.63 18.71
CA SER A 33 33.53 20.55 19.38
C SER A 33 34.52 19.75 18.52
N HIS A 34 35.60 20.38 18.06
CA HIS A 34 36.70 19.72 17.34
C HIS A 34 37.80 19.26 18.31
N GLY A 35 38.00 17.95 18.43
CA GLY A 35 39.20 17.35 19.04
C GLY A 35 40.30 17.13 18.00
N ASN A 36 41.48 17.70 18.23
CA ASN A 36 42.67 17.52 17.40
C ASN A 36 43.40 16.23 17.81
N GLU A 37 43.47 15.23 16.91
CA GLU A 37 44.42 14.12 17.03
C GLU A 37 45.53 14.22 15.96
N PRO A 38 46.80 13.95 16.31
CA PRO A 38 47.94 14.16 15.41
C PRO A 38 48.01 13.12 14.26
N PRO A 39 48.48 13.54 13.07
CA PRO A 39 48.36 12.78 11.81
C PRO A 39 49.18 11.49 11.71
N ALA A 40 50.06 11.21 12.68
CA ALA A 40 50.99 10.07 12.62
C ALA A 40 50.31 8.71 12.88
N PHE A 41 49.15 8.67 13.55
CA PHE A 41 48.45 7.41 13.81
C PHE A 41 47.73 6.85 12.58
N LYS A 42 47.43 7.72 11.60
CA LYS A 42 46.63 7.41 10.39
C LYS A 42 47.32 6.49 9.38
N TYR A 43 48.62 6.21 9.53
CA TYR A 43 49.42 5.44 8.56
C TYR A 43 50.27 4.32 9.19
N SER A 44 50.01 3.95 10.45
CA SER A 44 50.72 2.83 11.09
C SER A 44 50.20 1.48 10.59
N LYS A 45 51.07 0.47 10.49
CA LYS A 45 50.69 -0.91 10.12
C LYS A 45 49.65 -1.50 11.10
N SER A 46 49.69 -1.08 12.36
CA SER A 46 48.69 -1.36 13.40
C SER A 46 47.31 -0.73 13.13
N ALA A 47 47.23 0.44 12.49
CA ALA A 47 45.97 1.04 12.04
C ALA A 47 45.37 0.28 10.82
N ASN A 48 46.23 -0.24 9.94
CA ASN A 48 45.80 -1.06 8.80
C ASN A 48 45.45 -2.52 9.18
N GLU A 49 46.05 -3.06 10.24
CA GLU A 49 45.70 -4.40 10.76
C GLU A 49 44.36 -4.39 11.53
N GLN A 50 43.99 -3.28 12.20
CA GLN A 50 42.65 -3.13 12.79
C GLN A 50 41.53 -3.13 11.73
N HIS A 51 41.80 -2.61 10.54
CA HIS A 51 40.82 -2.59 9.44
C HIS A 51 40.69 -3.92 8.68
N LYS A 52 41.60 -4.89 8.89
CA LYS A 52 41.60 -6.17 8.17
C LYS A 52 40.94 -7.32 8.93
N ASN A 53 40.58 -7.10 10.19
CA ASN A 53 39.93 -8.10 11.07
C ASN A 53 38.48 -7.76 11.41
N GLN A 54 37.81 -6.92 10.62
CA GLN A 54 36.39 -6.61 10.81
C GLN A 54 35.53 -7.17 9.68
N GLU A 55 35.80 -8.43 9.28
CA GLU A 55 34.69 -9.35 9.07
C GLU A 55 34.10 -9.67 10.46
N ALA A 56 33.42 -8.68 11.03
CA ALA A 56 32.57 -8.92 12.17
C ALA A 56 31.47 -9.84 11.67
N ILE A 57 31.56 -11.12 12.04
CA ILE A 57 30.38 -11.96 12.23
C ILE A 57 29.45 -11.10 13.08
N THR A 58 28.50 -10.44 12.42
CA THR A 58 27.62 -9.50 13.09
C THR A 58 26.63 -10.39 13.82
N GLU A 59 26.79 -10.50 15.14
CA GLU A 59 25.73 -11.01 16.01
C GLU A 59 24.41 -10.39 15.53
N PRO A 60 23.32 -11.19 15.39
CA PRO A 60 22.04 -10.63 14.95
C PRO A 60 21.72 -9.46 15.86
N ASP A 61 21.57 -8.27 15.26
CA ASP A 61 21.22 -7.07 16.00
C ASP A 61 19.76 -7.23 16.45
N TYR A 62 19.59 -7.88 17.60
CA TYR A 62 18.27 -8.19 18.15
C TYR A 62 17.44 -6.91 18.35
N ASP A 63 18.09 -5.76 18.60
CA ASP A 63 17.42 -4.46 18.70
C ASP A 63 16.84 -4.03 17.35
N LEU A 64 17.59 -4.18 16.25
CA LEU A 64 17.13 -3.94 14.89
C LEU A 64 15.87 -4.76 14.56
N TYR A 65 15.93 -6.08 14.76
CA TYR A 65 14.79 -6.97 14.48
C TYR A 65 13.56 -6.61 15.31
N VAL A 66 13.74 -6.35 16.61
CA VAL A 66 12.64 -6.00 17.50
C VAL A 66 11.99 -4.69 17.06
N ARG A 67 12.78 -3.66 16.76
CA ARG A 67 12.26 -2.33 16.40
C ARG A 67 11.58 -2.32 15.04
N ALA A 68 12.17 -2.98 14.05
CA ALA A 68 11.56 -3.13 12.73
C ALA A 68 10.26 -3.94 12.82
N LEU A 69 10.27 -5.13 13.43
CA LEU A 69 9.06 -5.95 13.54
C LEU A 69 7.95 -5.30 14.39
N THR A 70 8.32 -4.57 15.45
CA THR A 70 7.34 -3.82 16.25
C THR A 70 6.71 -2.71 15.43
N SER A 71 7.51 -2.02 14.60
CA SER A 71 7.01 -0.99 13.68
C SER A 71 6.09 -1.58 12.61
N THR A 72 6.47 -2.71 12.02
CA THR A 72 5.66 -3.44 11.06
C THR A 72 4.33 -3.89 11.66
N LEU A 73 4.35 -4.45 12.88
CA LEU A 73 3.12 -4.81 13.58
C LEU A 73 2.26 -3.59 13.90
N PHE A 74 2.87 -2.45 14.22
CA PHE A 74 2.14 -1.20 14.45
C PHE A 74 1.40 -0.76 13.19
N ILE A 75 2.07 -0.68 12.03
CA ILE A 75 1.42 -0.26 10.79
C ILE A 75 0.30 -1.21 10.35
N SER A 76 0.40 -2.52 10.63
CA SER A 76 -0.62 -3.49 10.22
C SER A 76 -1.79 -3.64 11.21
N ILE A 77 -1.62 -3.25 12.48
CA ILE A 77 -2.65 -3.40 13.52
C ILE A 77 -3.35 -2.07 13.80
N ALA A 78 -2.64 -0.95 13.73
CA ALA A 78 -3.20 0.35 14.10
C ALA A 78 -4.37 0.77 13.20
N PRO A 79 -4.31 0.65 11.87
CA PRO A 79 -5.43 1.08 11.03
C PRO A 79 -6.62 0.09 11.12
N PHE A 80 -6.39 -1.19 11.44
CA PHE A 80 -7.46 -2.13 11.79
C PHE A 80 -8.36 -1.62 12.93
N PHE A 81 -7.80 -0.94 13.93
CA PHE A 81 -8.59 -0.32 14.99
C PHE A 81 -9.44 0.85 14.49
N ILE A 82 -8.96 1.61 13.51
CA ILE A 82 -9.70 2.71 12.88
C ILE A 82 -10.94 2.17 12.16
N LEU A 83 -10.84 1.01 11.50
CA LEU A 83 -11.96 0.35 10.84
C LEU A 83 -13.12 -0.01 11.79
N PHE A 84 -12.86 -0.18 13.09
CA PHE A 84 -13.91 -0.40 14.09
C PHE A 84 -14.83 0.82 14.29
N PHE A 85 -14.36 2.02 13.97
CA PHE A 85 -15.14 3.25 14.09
C PHE A 85 -15.90 3.61 12.81
N ILE A 86 -15.58 2.95 11.69
CA ILE A 86 -16.23 3.20 10.40
C ILE A 86 -17.55 2.43 10.34
N PRO A 87 -18.70 3.14 10.33
CA PRO A 87 -20.01 2.49 10.48
C PRO A 87 -20.51 1.97 9.14
N ILE A 88 -19.74 1.23 8.35
CA ILE A 88 -20.23 0.61 7.11
C ILE A 88 -20.73 -0.81 7.41
N ASP A 89 -21.90 -1.12 6.88
CA ASP A 89 -22.36 -2.47 6.61
C ASP A 89 -22.82 -2.49 5.14
N GLY A 90 -22.84 -3.66 4.49
CA GLY A 90 -23.24 -3.80 3.09
C GLY A 90 -24.73 -3.51 2.83
N THR A 91 -25.39 -2.76 3.72
CA THR A 91 -26.82 -2.42 3.62
C THR A 91 -27.05 -1.30 2.61
N VAL A 92 -28.25 -1.29 2.02
CA VAL A 92 -28.65 -0.30 1.00
C VAL A 92 -28.61 1.14 1.55
N GLU A 93 -28.86 1.33 2.85
CA GLU A 93 -28.86 2.66 3.49
C GLU A 93 -27.48 3.33 3.46
N LYS A 94 -26.40 2.53 3.49
CA LYS A 94 -25.03 3.04 3.57
C LYS A 94 -24.30 3.09 2.23
N GLN A 95 -24.96 2.70 1.15
CA GLN A 95 -24.44 2.76 -0.22
C GLN A 95 -23.86 4.14 -0.59
N PRO A 96 -24.48 5.29 -0.26
CA PRO A 96 -23.89 6.60 -0.57
C PRO A 96 -22.57 6.88 0.15
N LEU A 97 -22.42 6.40 1.39
CA LEU A 97 -21.17 6.52 2.14
C LEU A 97 -20.11 5.57 1.58
N LEU A 98 -20.51 4.35 1.25
CA LEU A 98 -19.62 3.35 0.64
C LEU A 98 -19.01 3.87 -0.66
N LYS A 99 -19.80 4.50 -1.53
CA LYS A 99 -19.30 5.13 -2.75
C LYS A 99 -18.33 6.28 -2.51
N ILE A 100 -18.60 7.11 -1.51
CA ILE A 100 -17.66 8.19 -1.13
C ILE A 100 -16.32 7.60 -0.69
N LEU A 101 -16.33 6.52 0.08
CA LEU A 101 -15.12 5.86 0.55
C LEU A 101 -14.39 5.12 -0.58
N LEU A 102 -15.12 4.43 -1.47
CA LEU A 102 -14.55 3.85 -2.70
C LEU A 102 -13.93 4.92 -3.61
N SER A 103 -14.54 6.10 -3.69
CA SER A 103 -14.01 7.20 -4.50
C SER A 103 -12.74 7.80 -3.88
N PHE A 104 -12.74 8.02 -2.56
CA PHE A 104 -11.54 8.39 -1.81
C PHE A 104 -10.41 7.37 -1.98
N ALA A 105 -10.74 6.08 -1.85
CA ALA A 105 -9.80 4.97 -2.04
C ALA A 105 -9.22 4.93 -3.45
N SER A 106 -10.05 5.09 -4.48
CA SER A 106 -9.56 5.16 -5.86
C SER A 106 -8.61 6.34 -6.07
N GLY A 107 -8.86 7.48 -5.42
CA GLY A 107 -7.94 8.62 -5.43
C GLY A 107 -6.63 8.31 -4.70
N GLY A 108 -6.68 7.63 -3.56
CA GLY A 108 -5.52 7.16 -2.81
C GLY A 108 -4.67 6.17 -3.62
N LEU A 109 -5.26 5.09 -4.13
CA LEU A 109 -4.58 4.07 -4.95
C LEU A 109 -3.92 4.65 -6.21
N LEU A 110 -4.59 5.56 -6.91
CA LEU A 110 -4.00 6.25 -8.06
C LEU A 110 -2.92 7.24 -7.65
N GLY A 111 -3.14 7.96 -6.55
CA GLY A 111 -2.15 8.89 -6.00
C GLY A 111 -0.88 8.16 -5.60
N ASP A 112 -0.99 7.05 -4.87
CA ASP A 112 0.13 6.21 -4.47
C ASP A 112 0.89 5.66 -5.68
N ALA A 113 0.19 5.05 -6.64
CA ALA A 113 0.83 4.51 -7.84
C ALA A 113 1.62 5.57 -8.63
N PHE A 114 1.02 6.75 -8.88
CA PHE A 114 1.61 7.76 -9.77
C PHE A 114 2.53 8.76 -9.07
N LEU A 115 2.34 9.04 -7.78
CA LEU A 115 3.07 10.08 -7.05
C LEU A 115 4.09 9.50 -6.07
N HIS A 116 3.99 8.21 -5.73
CA HIS A 116 4.89 7.55 -4.81
C HIS A 116 5.65 6.41 -5.48
N LEU A 117 4.97 5.32 -5.85
CA LEU A 117 5.60 4.08 -6.31
C LEU A 117 6.39 4.24 -7.62
N ILE A 118 5.78 4.84 -8.65
CA ILE A 118 6.43 5.03 -9.96
C ILE A 118 7.62 5.99 -9.87
N PRO A 119 7.48 7.20 -9.29
CA PRO A 119 8.62 8.11 -9.12
C PRO A 119 9.76 7.48 -8.31
N HIS A 120 9.45 6.77 -7.21
CA HIS A 120 10.47 6.13 -6.38
C HIS A 120 11.26 5.07 -7.16
N ALA A 121 10.58 4.25 -7.95
CA ALA A 121 11.22 3.27 -8.82
C ALA A 121 12.17 3.91 -9.85
N LEU A 122 11.78 5.04 -10.46
CA LEU A 122 12.60 5.76 -11.43
C LEU A 122 13.85 6.39 -10.79
N MET A 123 13.71 6.94 -9.58
CA MET A 123 14.83 7.57 -8.87
C MET A 123 15.89 6.55 -8.43
N SER A 124 15.47 5.36 -7.98
CA SER A 124 16.37 4.30 -7.55
C SER A 124 17.16 3.66 -8.70
N SER A 125 16.61 3.63 -9.92
CA SER A 125 17.32 3.13 -11.10
C SER A 125 18.39 4.07 -11.65
N GLY A 126 18.29 5.38 -11.38
CA GLY A 126 19.25 6.39 -11.87
C GLY A 126 20.54 6.53 -11.05
N GLY A 127 20.65 5.85 -9.89
CA GLY A 127 21.74 6.03 -8.92
C GLY A 127 22.93 5.06 -9.03
N GLY A 128 22.90 4.09 -9.96
CA GLY A 128 23.89 3.01 -10.02
C GLY A 128 24.74 3.01 -11.27
N GLU A 129 25.81 3.83 -11.31
CA GLU A 129 27.16 3.51 -11.83
C GLU A 129 28.03 4.78 -11.91
N GLY A 130 28.41 5.31 -10.75
CA GLY A 130 29.48 6.29 -10.63
C GLY A 130 30.86 5.63 -10.72
N HIS A 131 31.26 5.16 -11.90
CA HIS A 131 32.69 4.92 -12.18
C HIS A 131 33.24 6.09 -13.00
N SER A 132 33.97 6.94 -12.28
CA SER A 132 34.79 8.02 -12.80
C SER A 132 35.75 7.55 -13.88
N HIS A 133 35.54 7.95 -15.13
CA HIS A 133 36.64 8.25 -16.06
C HIS A 133 36.26 9.43 -16.95
N SER A 134 37.10 10.46 -16.87
CA SER A 134 37.18 11.56 -17.82
C SER A 134 37.17 11.04 -19.26
N HIS A 135 36.38 11.65 -20.15
CA HIS A 135 36.85 12.46 -21.28
C HIS A 135 35.65 13.03 -22.03
N SER A 136 35.78 14.29 -22.41
CA SER A 136 34.91 15.08 -23.27
C SER A 136 34.48 14.35 -24.54
N HIS A 137 33.20 14.43 -24.91
CA HIS A 137 32.74 14.85 -26.25
C HIS A 137 31.23 15.17 -26.19
N ASP A 138 30.85 16.29 -26.80
CA ASP A 138 29.47 16.67 -27.08
C ASP A 138 28.77 15.57 -27.89
N SER A 139 27.85 14.87 -27.24
CA SER A 139 26.82 14.08 -27.91
C SER A 139 25.57 14.14 -27.05
N GLU A 140 24.46 14.50 -27.67
CA GLU A 140 23.13 14.66 -27.09
C GLU A 140 22.84 13.60 -26.02
N GLN A 141 22.52 14.06 -24.82
CA GLN A 141 22.14 13.25 -23.67
C GLN A 141 20.82 12.53 -23.97
N HIS A 142 20.89 11.37 -24.63
CA HIS A 142 19.86 10.36 -24.50
C HIS A 142 20.05 9.69 -23.14
N GLU A 143 19.45 10.29 -22.10
CA GLU A 143 19.13 9.58 -20.87
C GLU A 143 18.51 8.22 -21.25
N PRO A 144 19.07 7.08 -20.82
CA PRO A 144 18.45 5.79 -21.08
C PRO A 144 17.08 5.81 -20.43
N HIS A 145 16.01 5.95 -21.22
CA HIS A 145 14.66 5.79 -20.72
C HIS A 145 14.59 4.44 -20.02
N ASP A 146 14.41 4.44 -18.69
CA ASP A 146 14.32 3.21 -17.92
C ASP A 146 12.99 2.52 -18.21
N ILE A 147 12.98 1.82 -19.35
CA ILE A 147 11.87 1.03 -19.85
C ILE A 147 11.49 -0.07 -18.85
N THR A 148 12.39 -0.44 -17.94
CA THR A 148 12.17 -1.46 -16.91
C THR A 148 11.01 -1.08 -15.99
N VAL A 149 10.96 0.17 -15.52
CA VAL A 149 9.85 0.65 -14.67
C VAL A 149 8.53 0.61 -15.44
N GLY A 150 8.52 1.12 -16.68
CA GLY A 150 7.32 1.05 -17.53
C GLY A 150 6.84 -0.38 -17.80
N LEU A 151 7.77 -1.31 -18.04
CA LEU A 151 7.49 -2.73 -18.22
C LEU A 151 6.98 -3.39 -16.94
N GLY A 152 7.50 -3.00 -15.77
CA GLY A 152 7.02 -3.48 -14.48
C GLY A 152 5.58 -3.04 -14.21
N VAL A 153 5.24 -1.77 -14.43
CA VAL A 153 3.85 -1.26 -14.35
C VAL A 153 2.93 -2.03 -15.30
N LEU A 154 3.34 -2.20 -16.56
CA LEU A 154 2.55 -2.96 -17.54
C LEU A 154 2.40 -4.43 -17.13
N GLY A 155 3.46 -5.02 -16.58
CA GLY A 155 3.47 -6.38 -16.04
C GLY A 155 2.45 -6.57 -14.91
N GLY A 156 2.36 -5.60 -13.99
CA GLY A 156 1.33 -5.57 -12.94
C GLY A 156 -0.08 -5.55 -13.51
N ILE A 157 -0.37 -4.61 -14.42
CA ILE A 157 -1.68 -4.47 -15.08
C ILE A 157 -2.07 -5.76 -15.82
N ILE A 158 -1.16 -6.32 -16.63
CA ILE A 158 -1.41 -7.54 -17.40
C ILE A 158 -1.64 -8.74 -16.47
N THR A 159 -0.85 -8.84 -15.39
CA THR A 159 -0.98 -9.96 -14.43
C THR A 159 -2.34 -9.93 -13.76
N PHE A 160 -2.78 -8.77 -13.27
CA PHE A 160 -4.10 -8.62 -12.66
C PHE A 160 -5.23 -8.92 -13.65
N LEU A 161 -5.09 -8.46 -14.90
CA LEU A 161 -6.03 -8.81 -15.97
C LEU A 161 -6.08 -10.32 -16.25
N VAL A 162 -4.93 -10.99 -16.31
CA VAL A 162 -4.85 -12.44 -16.55
C VAL A 162 -5.48 -13.20 -15.39
N VAL A 163 -5.18 -12.82 -14.14
CA VAL A 163 -5.79 -13.44 -12.96
C VAL A 163 -7.30 -13.25 -12.99
N GLU A 164 -7.79 -12.02 -13.19
CA GLU A 164 -9.23 -11.74 -13.26
C GLU A 164 -9.91 -12.59 -14.34
N LYS A 165 -9.34 -12.61 -15.55
CA LYS A 165 -9.87 -13.34 -16.69
C LYS A 165 -9.88 -14.85 -16.46
N THR A 166 -8.83 -15.37 -15.84
CA THR A 166 -8.68 -16.79 -15.51
C THR A 166 -9.73 -17.22 -14.49
N VAL A 167 -9.93 -16.43 -13.43
CA VAL A 167 -10.97 -16.71 -12.42
C VAL A 167 -12.36 -16.66 -13.05
N ARG A 168 -12.66 -15.65 -13.88
CA ARG A 168 -13.94 -15.58 -14.64
C ARG A 168 -14.17 -16.80 -15.53
N LEU A 169 -13.10 -17.37 -16.10
CA LEU A 169 -13.18 -18.55 -16.96
C LEU A 169 -13.48 -19.83 -16.15
N PHE A 170 -12.88 -19.95 -14.95
CA PHE A 170 -13.11 -21.09 -14.06
C PHE A 170 -14.47 -21.05 -13.35
N ASP A 171 -14.96 -19.85 -13.00
CA ASP A 171 -16.31 -19.68 -12.43
C ASP A 171 -17.43 -19.76 -13.50
N GLY A 172 -17.08 -19.63 -14.79
CA GLY A 172 -18.01 -19.66 -15.93
C GLY A 172 -18.52 -21.04 -16.37
N GLY A 173 -18.19 -22.12 -15.66
CA GLY A 173 -18.46 -23.51 -16.08
C GLY A 173 -19.86 -24.08 -15.84
N HIS A 174 -20.81 -23.36 -15.21
CA HIS A 174 -22.15 -23.89 -14.91
C HIS A 174 -23.29 -22.89 -15.18
N GLY A 175 -23.43 -22.46 -16.44
CA GLY A 175 -24.46 -21.50 -16.84
C GLY A 175 -25.15 -21.82 -18.17
N HIS A 176 -25.50 -23.07 -18.45
CA HIS A 176 -26.39 -23.36 -19.59
C HIS A 176 -27.84 -23.04 -19.24
N SER A 177 -28.23 -21.82 -19.57
CA SER A 177 -29.61 -21.42 -19.84
C SER A 177 -30.08 -22.09 -21.14
N HIS A 178 -31.07 -22.98 -21.04
CA HIS A 178 -32.06 -23.17 -22.09
C HIS A 178 -33.46 -23.15 -21.47
N GLY A 179 -34.24 -22.12 -21.83
CA GLY A 179 -35.65 -22.02 -21.51
C GLY A 179 -36.51 -22.89 -22.42
N ALA A 180 -37.57 -23.46 -21.85
CA ALA A 180 -38.85 -23.72 -22.51
C ALA A 180 -39.95 -23.86 -21.45
N GLU A 181 -41.14 -23.37 -21.80
CA GLU A 181 -42.30 -23.06 -20.94
C GLU A 181 -43.03 -24.24 -20.25
N LYS A 182 -43.82 -23.87 -19.20
CA LYS A 182 -45.09 -24.48 -18.69
C LYS A 182 -44.96 -25.89 -18.06
N LYS A 183 -45.46 -26.21 -16.86
CA LYS A 183 -46.80 -26.00 -16.26
C LYS A 183 -46.79 -26.42 -14.75
N LYS A 184 -47.81 -25.98 -14.01
CA LYS A 184 -48.15 -26.22 -12.58
C LYS A 184 -47.85 -27.62 -11.99
N ASN A 185 -47.43 -27.68 -10.71
CA ASN A 185 -48.31 -28.08 -9.60
C ASN A 185 -47.62 -27.96 -8.22
N ASP A 186 -48.48 -27.80 -7.22
CA ASP A 186 -48.21 -27.62 -5.80
C ASP A 186 -47.31 -28.70 -5.17
N ASP A 187 -46.59 -28.25 -4.14
CA ASP A 187 -46.71 -28.74 -2.76
C ASP A 187 -45.38 -29.08 -2.07
N LYS A 188 -45.33 -28.72 -0.78
CA LYS A 188 -44.31 -29.02 0.25
C LYS A 188 -43.07 -28.12 0.32
N GLN A 189 -43.26 -27.07 1.11
CA GLN A 189 -42.24 -26.50 1.99
C GLN A 189 -41.36 -27.58 2.66
N LYS A 190 -40.06 -27.56 2.31
CA LYS A 190 -38.99 -27.83 3.27
C LYS A 190 -38.00 -26.68 3.17
N LYS A 191 -38.15 -25.74 4.11
CA LYS A 191 -37.23 -24.64 4.39
C LYS A 191 -35.88 -25.24 4.85
N LYS A 192 -35.04 -25.67 3.91
CA LYS A 192 -33.59 -25.69 4.14
C LYS A 192 -33.12 -24.27 3.88
N ILE A 193 -32.91 -23.51 4.95
CA ILE A 193 -32.04 -22.33 4.91
C ILE A 193 -30.65 -22.91 4.60
N LYS A 194 -30.34 -23.09 3.31
CA LYS A 194 -28.95 -23.12 2.87
C LYS A 194 -28.47 -21.70 3.12
N GLU A 195 -27.62 -21.54 4.12
CA GLU A 195 -26.72 -20.38 4.16
C GLU A 195 -26.09 -20.28 2.78
N LYS A 196 -26.53 -19.30 2.00
CA LYS A 196 -25.91 -18.99 0.72
C LYS A 196 -24.56 -18.44 1.14
N LYS A 197 -23.52 -19.27 1.05
CA LYS A 197 -22.14 -18.83 1.17
C LYS A 197 -21.97 -17.79 0.06
N GLU A 198 -22.04 -16.51 0.42
CA GLU A 198 -21.81 -15.43 -0.53
C GLU A 198 -20.33 -15.47 -0.86
N ASP A 199 -20.04 -16.04 -2.04
CA ASP A 199 -18.69 -16.04 -2.59
C ASP A 199 -18.29 -14.60 -2.89
N ILE A 200 -17.08 -14.22 -2.45
CA ILE A 200 -16.55 -12.87 -2.63
C ILE A 200 -16.40 -12.62 -4.13
N LYS A 201 -16.85 -11.45 -4.62
CA LYS A 201 -16.59 -11.05 -6.01
C LYS A 201 -15.08 -11.09 -6.29
N ILE A 202 -14.70 -11.41 -7.53
CA ILE A 202 -13.29 -11.51 -7.97
C ILE A 202 -12.48 -10.25 -7.62
N ALA A 203 -13.09 -9.08 -7.76
CA ALA A 203 -12.51 -7.80 -7.36
C ALA A 203 -12.00 -7.79 -5.91
N GLY A 204 -12.70 -8.42 -4.97
CA GLY A 204 -12.27 -8.51 -3.58
C GLY A 204 -11.03 -9.40 -3.38
N TYR A 205 -10.86 -10.46 -4.17
CA TYR A 205 -9.65 -11.29 -4.12
C TYR A 205 -8.45 -10.59 -4.75
N LEU A 206 -8.66 -9.92 -5.89
CA LEU A 206 -7.62 -9.11 -6.54
C LEU A 206 -7.17 -7.97 -5.62
N ASN A 207 -8.10 -7.35 -4.90
CA ASN A 207 -7.80 -6.34 -3.92
C ASN A 207 -6.87 -6.87 -2.81
N LEU A 208 -7.20 -8.02 -2.22
CA LEU A 208 -6.35 -8.64 -1.20
C LEU A 208 -4.95 -9.01 -1.72
N ALA A 209 -4.84 -9.40 -2.99
CA ALA A 209 -3.55 -9.71 -3.60
C ALA A 209 -2.69 -8.45 -3.83
N ALA A 210 -3.31 -7.35 -4.28
CA ALA A 210 -2.65 -6.05 -4.39
C ALA A 210 -2.20 -5.55 -3.03
N ASP A 211 -3.11 -5.51 -2.06
CA ASP A 211 -2.87 -5.10 -0.69
C ASP A 211 -1.74 -5.93 -0.05
N PHE A 212 -1.77 -7.26 -0.17
CA PHE A 212 -0.67 -8.12 0.32
C PHE A 212 0.70 -7.75 -0.28
N THR A 213 0.74 -7.41 -1.57
CA THR A 213 1.99 -7.08 -2.27
C THR A 213 2.49 -5.68 -1.88
N HIS A 214 1.59 -4.73 -1.66
CA HIS A 214 1.92 -3.39 -1.16
C HIS A 214 2.41 -3.43 0.29
N ASN A 215 1.67 -4.13 1.15
CA ASN A 215 2.09 -4.38 2.53
C ASN A 215 3.48 -5.04 2.56
N PHE A 216 3.76 -5.98 1.65
CA PHE A 216 5.08 -6.57 1.50
C PHE A 216 6.17 -5.53 1.16
N THR A 217 5.90 -4.58 0.25
CA THR A 217 6.86 -3.50 -0.08
C THR A 217 7.07 -2.55 1.09
N ASP A 218 6.03 -2.24 1.86
CA ASP A 218 6.14 -1.42 3.08
C ASP A 218 7.01 -2.09 4.13
N GLY A 219 6.81 -3.39 4.30
CA GLY A 219 7.66 -4.21 5.15
C GLY A 219 9.14 -4.14 4.73
N LEU A 220 9.41 -4.26 3.42
CA LEU A 220 10.77 -4.14 2.89
C LEU A 220 11.39 -2.77 3.21
N ALA A 221 10.61 -1.69 3.03
CA ALA A 221 11.02 -0.31 3.30
C ALA A 221 11.29 -0.07 4.79
N ILE A 222 10.45 -0.59 5.69
CA ILE A 222 10.70 -0.55 7.15
C ILE A 222 11.99 -1.29 7.49
N GLY A 223 12.19 -2.49 6.97
CA GLY A 223 13.43 -3.24 7.22
C GLY A 223 14.68 -2.49 6.76
N ALA A 224 14.64 -1.92 5.55
CA ALA A 224 15.77 -1.22 4.95
C ALA A 224 16.10 0.09 5.67
N SER A 225 15.08 0.87 6.02
CA SER A 225 15.23 2.12 6.76
C SER A 225 15.80 1.92 8.17
N TYR A 226 15.43 0.85 8.88
CA TYR A 226 16.04 0.52 10.17
C TYR A 226 17.49 0.05 10.04
N ILE A 227 17.85 -0.65 8.94
CA ILE A 227 19.27 -0.97 8.62
C ILE A 227 20.06 0.33 8.39
N ALA A 228 19.47 1.29 7.66
CA ALA A 228 20.09 2.58 7.38
C ALA A 228 20.23 3.44 8.65
N GLY A 229 19.27 3.35 9.57
CA GLY A 229 19.40 3.92 10.90
C GLY A 229 18.08 4.04 11.65
N SER A 230 18.19 4.00 12.98
CA SER A 230 17.10 4.12 13.95
C SER A 230 16.08 5.21 13.69
N ASN A 231 16.54 6.42 13.36
CA ASN A 231 15.66 7.57 13.15
C ASN A 231 14.98 7.50 11.79
N ILE A 232 15.70 7.00 10.78
CA ILE A 232 15.16 6.80 9.42
C ILE A 232 14.03 5.77 9.50
N GLY A 233 14.26 4.62 10.15
CA GLY A 233 13.22 3.61 10.37
C GLY A 233 11.96 4.13 11.05
N LEU A 234 12.11 4.99 12.07
CA LEU A 234 10.96 5.59 12.76
C LEU A 234 10.19 6.58 11.88
N ILE A 235 10.88 7.41 11.10
CA ILE A 235 10.24 8.33 10.15
C ILE A 235 9.50 7.52 9.08
N THR A 236 10.15 6.54 8.45
CA THR A 236 9.54 5.64 7.46
C THR A 236 8.31 4.94 8.02
N THR A 237 8.35 4.46 9.27
CA THR A 237 7.20 3.84 9.93
C THR A 237 6.02 4.80 10.05
N ILE A 238 6.26 6.06 10.42
CA ILE A 238 5.21 7.07 10.55
C ILE A 238 4.64 7.43 9.18
N THR A 239 5.48 7.62 8.18
CA THR A 239 5.05 7.90 6.80
C THR A 239 4.17 6.78 6.25
N ILE A 240 4.62 5.53 6.41
CA ILE A 240 3.86 4.35 5.98
C ILE A 240 2.55 4.25 6.72
N PHE A 241 2.56 4.38 8.05
CA PHE A 241 1.34 4.39 8.84
C PHE A 241 0.33 5.42 8.32
N LEU A 242 0.79 6.61 7.92
CA LEU A 242 -0.09 7.65 7.43
C LEU A 242 -0.73 7.27 6.09
N HIS A 243 -0.02 6.66 5.14
CA HIS A 243 -0.62 6.24 3.86
C HIS A 243 -1.42 4.94 3.94
N GLU A 244 -1.13 4.08 4.91
CA GLU A 244 -1.89 2.84 5.14
C GLU A 244 -3.33 3.11 5.60
N ILE A 245 -3.59 4.21 6.32
CA ILE A 245 -4.95 4.55 6.76
C ILE A 245 -5.92 4.68 5.56
N PRO A 246 -5.61 5.47 4.51
CA PRO A 246 -6.41 5.50 3.29
C PRO A 246 -6.58 4.16 2.59
N HIS A 247 -5.50 3.38 2.48
CA HIS A 247 -5.50 2.10 1.80
C HIS A 247 -6.43 1.12 2.53
N GLU A 248 -6.28 0.93 3.85
CA GLU A 248 -7.16 0.07 4.64
C GLU A 248 -8.64 0.50 4.59
N ILE A 249 -8.92 1.81 4.59
CA ILE A 249 -10.30 2.29 4.46
C ILE A 249 -10.88 1.90 3.10
N GLY A 250 -10.07 1.97 2.05
CA GLY A 250 -10.43 1.61 0.70
C GLY A 250 -10.63 0.12 0.51
N ASP A 251 -9.69 -0.68 0.97
CA ASP A 251 -9.71 -2.13 0.87
C ASP A 251 -10.88 -2.71 1.66
N PHE A 252 -11.15 -2.16 2.85
CA PHE A 252 -12.35 -2.47 3.60
C PHE A 252 -13.64 -2.19 2.80
N ALA A 253 -13.72 -1.02 2.15
CA ALA A 253 -14.87 -0.66 1.33
C ALA A 253 -15.04 -1.61 0.12
N ILE A 254 -13.94 -1.96 -0.56
CA ILE A 254 -13.95 -2.88 -1.71
C ILE A 254 -14.38 -4.28 -1.28
N LEU A 255 -13.91 -4.78 -0.13
CA LEU A 255 -14.29 -6.09 0.39
C LEU A 255 -15.76 -6.14 0.79
N VAL A 256 -16.27 -5.11 1.46
CA VAL A 256 -17.70 -5.02 1.81
C VAL A 256 -18.56 -4.94 0.55
N GLN A 257 -18.16 -4.15 -0.45
CA GLN A 257 -18.83 -4.09 -1.75
C GLN A 257 -18.78 -5.42 -2.51
N SER A 258 -17.72 -6.20 -2.31
CA SER A 258 -17.53 -7.53 -2.88
C SER A 258 -18.33 -8.63 -2.17
N GLY A 259 -19.16 -8.28 -1.18
CA GLY A 259 -20.05 -9.21 -0.47
C GLY A 259 -19.49 -9.71 0.87
N CYS A 260 -18.39 -9.17 1.37
CA CYS A 260 -17.91 -9.54 2.71
C CYS A 260 -18.76 -8.89 3.80
N SER A 261 -19.05 -9.65 4.85
CA SER A 261 -19.49 -9.05 6.11
C SER A 261 -18.37 -8.18 6.69
N ARG A 262 -18.72 -7.14 7.45
CA ARG A 262 -17.75 -6.23 8.08
C ARG A 262 -16.63 -6.99 8.82
N ARG A 263 -16.99 -7.97 9.66
CA ARG A 263 -16.00 -8.76 10.41
C ARG A 263 -15.11 -9.58 9.46
N LYS A 264 -15.68 -10.16 8.40
CA LYS A 264 -14.91 -10.92 7.40
C LYS A 264 -13.93 -10.02 6.66
N ALA A 265 -14.36 -8.83 6.21
CA ALA A 265 -13.50 -7.85 5.54
C ALA A 265 -12.32 -7.42 6.44
N MET A 266 -12.60 -7.12 7.71
CA MET A 266 -11.55 -6.78 8.69
C MET A 266 -10.54 -7.93 8.90
N MET A 267 -11.00 -9.18 9.01
CA MET A 267 -10.09 -10.33 9.18
C MET A 267 -9.28 -10.65 7.92
N LEU A 268 -9.84 -10.41 6.73
CA LEU A 268 -9.14 -10.61 5.47
C LEU A 268 -8.05 -9.57 5.26
N GLN A 269 -8.25 -8.32 5.67
CA GLN A 269 -7.17 -7.32 5.66
C GLN A 269 -6.09 -7.63 6.69
N LEU A 270 -6.44 -8.11 7.90
CA LEU A 270 -5.41 -8.52 8.84
C LEU A 270 -4.53 -9.69 8.30
N LEU A 271 -4.99 -10.42 7.29
CA LEU A 271 -4.18 -11.44 6.59
C LEU A 271 -3.10 -10.80 5.71
N THR A 272 -3.27 -9.59 5.20
CA THR A 272 -2.26 -8.92 4.35
C THR A 272 -1.06 -8.43 5.17
N ALA A 273 -1.21 -8.28 6.49
CA ALA A 273 -0.11 -8.06 7.45
C ALA A 273 1.02 -9.10 7.37
N PHE A 274 0.72 -10.34 6.96
CA PHE A 274 1.77 -11.33 6.71
C PHE A 274 2.72 -10.92 5.59
N GLY A 275 2.23 -10.18 4.60
CA GLY A 275 3.03 -9.54 3.56
C GLY A 275 4.05 -8.62 4.18
N ALA A 276 3.62 -7.64 4.98
CA ALA A 276 4.51 -6.67 5.64
C ALA A 276 5.55 -7.32 6.56
N ILE A 277 5.16 -8.30 7.37
CA ILE A 277 6.09 -9.04 8.22
C ILE A 277 7.13 -9.77 7.37
N SER A 278 6.69 -10.47 6.31
CA SER A 278 7.61 -11.20 5.43
C SER A 278 8.58 -10.28 4.70
N GLY A 279 8.11 -9.12 4.22
CA GLY A 279 8.95 -8.09 3.61
C GLY A 279 10.00 -7.56 4.58
N THR A 280 9.60 -7.24 5.81
CA THR A 280 10.52 -6.76 6.85
C THR A 280 11.62 -7.77 7.15
N VAL A 281 11.24 -9.04 7.34
CA VAL A 281 12.21 -10.13 7.61
C VAL A 281 13.17 -10.31 6.44
N ILE A 282 12.66 -10.30 5.20
CA ILE A 282 13.49 -10.46 3.99
C ILE A 282 14.45 -9.29 3.82
N SER A 283 14.00 -8.05 4.04
CA SER A 283 14.85 -6.85 3.95
C SER A 283 16.01 -6.90 4.94
N ILE A 284 15.73 -7.26 6.20
CA ILE A 284 16.76 -7.41 7.22
C ILE A 284 17.72 -8.56 6.89
N TYR A 285 17.19 -9.71 6.47
CA TYR A 285 18.00 -10.89 6.10
C TYR A 285 18.93 -10.60 4.93
N LEU A 286 18.45 -9.86 3.92
CA LEU A 286 19.25 -9.45 2.77
C LEU A 286 20.12 -8.21 3.05
N ARG A 287 20.04 -7.62 4.25
CA ARG A 287 20.80 -6.42 4.64
C ARG A 287 20.69 -5.27 3.62
N GLY A 288 19.51 -5.07 3.04
CA GLY A 288 19.27 -4.06 2.00
C GLY A 288 19.82 -4.39 0.60
N SER A 289 20.53 -5.51 0.41
CA SER A 289 21.06 -5.88 -0.93
C SER A 289 19.99 -6.23 -1.98
N GLY A 290 18.71 -6.27 -1.58
CA GLY A 290 17.56 -6.43 -2.48
C GLY A 290 16.95 -5.13 -3.01
N GLU A 291 17.41 -3.95 -2.58
CA GLU A 291 16.82 -2.64 -2.93
C GLU A 291 16.70 -2.40 -4.45
N GLY A 292 17.69 -2.84 -5.22
CA GLY A 292 17.67 -2.74 -6.68
C GLY A 292 16.55 -3.57 -7.32
N LEU A 293 16.30 -4.79 -6.83
CA LEU A 293 15.22 -5.66 -7.33
C LEU A 293 13.84 -5.11 -6.95
N VAL A 294 13.71 -4.60 -5.73
CA VAL A 294 12.46 -4.03 -5.22
C VAL A 294 12.07 -2.80 -6.03
N SER A 295 13.01 -1.87 -6.21
CA SER A 295 12.74 -0.62 -6.91
C SER A 295 12.52 -0.82 -8.41
N SER A 296 13.26 -1.72 -9.05
CA SER A 296 13.16 -1.92 -10.50
C SER A 296 11.98 -2.80 -10.93
N LEU A 297 11.53 -3.74 -10.09
CA LEU A 297 10.48 -4.71 -10.48
C LEU A 297 9.26 -4.70 -9.55
N ILE A 298 9.44 -4.70 -8.24
CA ILE A 298 8.32 -4.91 -7.30
C ILE A 298 7.46 -3.64 -7.16
N LEU A 299 8.07 -2.46 -6.97
CA LEU A 299 7.30 -1.20 -6.87
C LEU A 299 6.52 -0.90 -8.15
N PRO A 300 7.13 -0.97 -9.37
CA PRO A 300 6.39 -0.72 -10.59
C PRO A 300 5.27 -1.75 -10.81
N PHE A 301 5.52 -3.03 -10.53
CA PHE A 301 4.50 -4.07 -10.60
C PHE A 301 3.30 -3.77 -9.68
N THR A 302 3.57 -3.35 -8.44
CA THR A 302 2.53 -3.00 -7.46
C THR A 302 1.73 -1.78 -7.91
N ALA A 303 2.40 -0.74 -8.42
CA ALA A 303 1.74 0.42 -9.01
C ALA A 303 0.80 0.03 -10.17
N GLY A 304 1.24 -0.91 -11.03
CA GLY A 304 0.39 -1.48 -12.08
C GLY A 304 -0.86 -2.18 -11.53
N GLY A 305 -0.71 -2.95 -10.46
CA GLY A 305 -1.83 -3.58 -9.75
C GLY A 305 -2.83 -2.56 -9.19
N PHE A 306 -2.36 -1.50 -8.51
CA PHE A 306 -3.20 -0.42 -7.98
C PHE A 306 -3.92 0.36 -9.06
N ILE A 307 -3.25 0.68 -10.18
CA ILE A 307 -3.88 1.28 -11.35
C ILE A 307 -5.01 0.37 -11.86
N TYR A 308 -4.78 -0.94 -11.96
CA TYR A 308 -5.80 -1.88 -12.41
C TYR A 308 -7.00 -1.94 -11.46
N ILE A 309 -6.78 -2.09 -10.15
CA ILE A 309 -7.87 -2.11 -9.15
C ILE A 309 -8.69 -0.81 -9.22
N ALA A 310 -8.04 0.34 -9.19
CA ALA A 310 -8.71 1.63 -9.23
C ALA A 310 -9.53 1.81 -10.53
N THR A 311 -8.94 1.53 -11.69
CA THR A 311 -9.55 1.84 -13.00
C THR A 311 -10.51 0.77 -13.53
N VAL A 312 -10.31 -0.50 -13.19
CA VAL A 312 -11.10 -1.62 -13.72
C VAL A 312 -12.08 -2.17 -12.69
N SER A 313 -11.76 -2.12 -11.40
CA SER A 313 -12.65 -2.64 -10.34
C SER A 313 -13.47 -1.56 -9.63
N VAL A 314 -12.87 -0.41 -9.30
CA VAL A 314 -13.53 0.60 -8.44
C VAL A 314 -14.27 1.67 -9.23
N ILE A 315 -13.59 2.38 -10.14
CA ILE A 315 -14.19 3.47 -10.92
C ILE A 315 -15.42 3.01 -11.73
N PRO A 316 -15.41 1.86 -12.42
CA PRO A 316 -16.58 1.43 -13.18
C PRO A 316 -17.82 1.21 -12.30
N GLU A 317 -17.65 0.65 -11.09
CA GLU A 317 -18.73 0.45 -10.12
C GLU A 317 -19.31 1.81 -9.63
N LEU A 318 -18.45 2.82 -9.46
CA LEU A 318 -18.90 4.19 -9.14
C LEU A 318 -19.76 4.79 -10.26
N LEU A 319 -19.43 4.47 -11.52
CA LEU A 319 -20.11 4.99 -12.71
C LEU A 319 -21.36 4.21 -13.12
N GLU A 320 -21.52 2.94 -12.73
CA GLU A 320 -22.58 2.04 -13.21
C GLU A 320 -23.99 2.46 -12.75
N SER A 321 -24.11 3.26 -11.70
CA SER A 321 -25.41 3.65 -11.13
C SER A 321 -25.64 5.15 -11.17
N SER A 322 -26.84 5.54 -11.63
CA SER A 322 -27.26 6.94 -11.72
C SER A 322 -27.30 7.59 -10.33
N THR A 323 -26.26 8.36 -10.01
CA THR A 323 -26.19 9.12 -8.76
C THR A 323 -26.89 10.47 -8.94
N LYS A 324 -27.48 10.97 -7.85
CA LYS A 324 -27.91 12.38 -7.82
C LYS A 324 -26.68 13.27 -8.04
N PHE A 325 -26.84 14.40 -8.72
CA PHE A 325 -25.73 15.33 -8.96
C PHE A 325 -24.93 15.67 -7.68
N SER A 326 -25.62 15.96 -6.57
CA SER A 326 -24.97 16.24 -5.27
C SER A 326 -24.13 15.08 -4.73
N GLN A 327 -24.50 13.83 -5.04
CA GLN A 327 -23.73 12.66 -4.64
C GLN A 327 -22.49 12.50 -5.53
N SER A 328 -22.63 12.68 -6.84
CA SER A 328 -21.50 12.66 -7.78
C SER A 328 -20.44 13.71 -7.44
N VAL A 329 -20.85 14.92 -7.04
CA VAL A 329 -19.92 15.96 -6.56
C VAL A 329 -19.16 15.50 -5.31
N LYS A 330 -19.82 14.82 -4.35
CA LYS A 330 -19.16 14.32 -3.14
C LYS A 330 -18.15 13.22 -3.47
N GLU A 331 -18.46 12.35 -4.42
CA GLU A 331 -17.55 11.30 -4.90
C GLU A 331 -16.32 11.94 -5.53
N ILE A 332 -16.47 12.87 -6.48
CA ILE A 332 -15.33 13.59 -7.09
C ILE A 332 -14.48 14.32 -6.03
N VAL A 333 -15.12 15.02 -5.08
CA VAL A 333 -14.39 15.68 -3.98
C VAL A 333 -13.63 14.67 -3.13
N ALA A 334 -14.22 13.51 -2.86
CA ALA A 334 -13.58 12.45 -2.11
C ALA A 334 -12.38 11.85 -2.87
N LEU A 335 -12.51 11.61 -4.18
CA LEU A 335 -11.40 11.18 -5.04
C LEU A 335 -10.25 12.17 -5.03
N LEU A 336 -10.55 13.47 -5.23
CA LEU A 336 -9.54 14.53 -5.16
C LEU A 336 -8.90 14.63 -3.78
N ALA A 337 -9.69 14.42 -2.71
CA ALA A 337 -9.15 14.39 -1.35
C ALA A 337 -8.19 13.21 -1.14
N GLY A 338 -8.47 12.03 -1.72
CA GLY A 338 -7.56 10.89 -1.69
C GLY A 338 -6.24 11.20 -2.41
N VAL A 339 -6.31 11.75 -3.62
CA VAL A 339 -5.11 12.16 -4.38
C VAL A 339 -4.32 13.22 -3.62
N TYR A 340 -5.00 14.26 -3.11
CA TYR A 340 -4.34 15.34 -2.37
C TYR A 340 -3.67 14.84 -1.10
N MET A 341 -4.27 13.85 -0.43
CA MET A 341 -3.67 13.24 0.75
C MET A 341 -2.37 12.49 0.39
N MET A 342 -2.32 11.78 -0.74
CA MET A 342 -1.07 11.20 -1.26
C MET A 342 -0.04 12.26 -1.65
N VAL A 343 -0.46 13.38 -2.24
CA VAL A 343 0.44 14.52 -2.52
C VAL A 343 1.07 15.05 -1.23
N LEU A 344 0.29 15.19 -0.16
CA LEU A 344 0.80 15.64 1.13
C LEU A 344 1.83 14.65 1.67
N ILE A 345 1.52 13.36 1.69
CA ILE A 345 2.44 12.33 2.19
C ILE A 345 3.74 12.35 1.40
N ALA A 346 3.67 12.37 0.07
CA ALA A 346 4.85 12.41 -0.80
C ALA A 346 5.70 13.69 -0.65
N GLN A 347 5.17 14.77 -0.08
CA GLN A 347 5.94 15.99 0.21
C GLN A 347 6.72 15.92 1.53
N TYR A 348 6.31 15.04 2.45
CA TYR A 348 6.87 14.93 3.80
C TYR A 348 7.62 13.62 4.05
N GLU A 349 7.64 12.74 3.07
CA GLU A 349 8.54 11.59 2.96
C GLU A 349 9.91 12.01 2.42
#